data_AF-A0A2T2RW94-F1
#
_entry.id   AF-A0A2T2RW94-F1
#
_cell.length_a   1.000
_cell.length_b   1.000
_cell.length_c   1.000
_cell.angle_alpha   90.00
_cell.angle_beta   90.00
_cell.angle_gamma   90.00
#
_symmetry.space_group_name_H-M   'P 1'
#
loop_
_entity.id
_entity.type
_entity.pdbx_description
1 polymer ?
#
loop_
_entity_poly.entity_id
_entity_poly.type
_entity_poly.pdbx_seq_one_letter_code
_entity_poly.pdbx_strand_id
1 'polypeptide(L)'
;MTTLNLPIWVLVKHWLVCHKRLKIDKRYIEDILTIRYENFVQNSISTLEKVWKFLGLEPDDPKREIKPEINDKYFERFRKMRSSGSVVDSIYSEYIVSAYEEEVSRFGYSLDV
;
A
#
# COMPACT_ATOMS: atom_id res chain seq x y z
N MET A 1 18.61 18.04 -0.25
CA MET A 1 17.32 17.36 -0.50
C MET A 1 16.31 17.88 0.51
N THR A 2 15.46 18.80 0.10
CA THR A 2 14.39 19.35 0.95
C THR A 2 13.34 18.26 1.14
N THR A 3 13.18 17.73 2.35
CA THR A 3 12.06 16.83 2.66
C THR A 3 10.77 17.62 2.50
N LEU A 4 10.02 17.36 1.41
CA LEU A 4 8.70 17.94 1.23
C LEU A 4 7.83 17.45 2.39
N ASN A 5 7.52 18.35 3.32
CA ASN A 5 6.67 18.06 4.47
C ASN A 5 5.20 18.16 4.03
N LEU A 6 4.76 17.20 3.20
CA LEU A 6 3.38 17.14 2.74
C LEU A 6 2.48 16.58 3.84
N PRO A 7 1.30 17.16 4.08
CA PRO A 7 0.36 16.60 5.03
C PRO A 7 -0.20 15.27 4.50
N ILE A 8 -0.52 14.36 5.41
CA ILE A 8 -0.88 12.97 5.07
C ILE A 8 -2.12 12.87 4.16
N TRP A 9 -3.10 13.78 4.26
CA TRP A 9 -4.25 13.80 3.34
C TRP A 9 -3.85 14.08 1.89
N VAL A 10 -2.79 14.85 1.63
CA VAL A 10 -2.29 15.06 0.26
C VAL A 10 -1.74 13.76 -0.30
N LEU A 11 -1.04 12.99 0.53
CA LEU A 11 -0.53 11.68 0.14
C LEU A 11 -1.66 10.69 -0.13
N VAL A 12 -2.68 10.63 0.73
CA VAL A 12 -3.88 9.79 0.51
C VAL A 12 -4.63 10.21 -0.76
N LYS A 13 -4.82 11.51 -0.97
CA LYS A 13 -5.46 12.04 -2.18
C LYS A 13 -4.67 11.69 -3.44
N HIS A 14 -3.34 11.86 -3.43
CA HIS A 14 -2.50 11.47 -4.56
C HIS A 14 -2.54 9.96 -4.81
N TRP A 15 -2.50 9.16 -3.74
CA TRP A 15 -2.64 7.71 -3.83
C TRP A 15 -3.96 7.30 -4.51
N LEU A 16 -5.07 7.94 -4.14
CA LEU A 16 -6.38 7.72 -4.76
C LEU A 16 -6.40 8.11 -6.24
N VAL A 17 -5.83 9.27 -6.59
CA VAL A 17 -5.73 9.71 -7.99
C VAL A 17 -4.97 8.68 -8.83
N CYS A 18 -3.83 8.20 -8.35
CA CYS A 18 -3.02 7.21 -9.05
C CYS A 18 -3.77 5.87 -9.20
N HIS A 19 -4.42 5.37 -8.15
CA HIS A 19 -5.15 4.10 -8.20
C HIS A 19 -6.38 4.17 -9.11
N LYS A 20 -7.13 5.27 -9.07
CA LYS A 20 -8.26 5.51 -10.00
C LYS A 20 -7.78 5.57 -11.44
N ARG A 21 -6.66 6.26 -11.69
CA ARG A 21 -6.05 6.36 -13.03
C ARG A 21 -5.61 4.99 -13.53
N LEU A 22 -4.85 4.23 -12.74
CA LEU A 22 -4.43 2.88 -13.09
C LEU A 22 -5.63 1.97 -13.39
N LYS A 23 -6.71 2.04 -12.60
CA LYS A 23 -7.95 1.27 -12.83
C LYS A 23 -8.59 1.61 -14.18
N ILE A 24 -8.59 2.89 -14.55
CA ILE A 24 -9.10 3.37 -15.84
C ILE A 24 -8.17 2.92 -16.98
N ASP A 25 -6.87 3.06 -16.82
CA ASP A 25 -5.88 2.80 -17.87
C ASP A 25 -5.67 1.31 -18.11
N LYS A 26 -5.90 0.47 -17.10
CA LYS A 26 -5.81 -1.00 -17.17
C LYS A 26 -6.58 -1.61 -18.33
N ARG A 27 -7.68 -0.99 -18.78
CA ARG A 27 -8.46 -1.47 -19.94
C ARG A 27 -7.76 -1.30 -21.29
N TYR A 28 -6.70 -0.50 -21.35
CA TYR A 28 -5.91 -0.21 -22.54
C TYR A 28 -4.52 -0.84 -22.49
N ILE A 29 -4.18 -1.54 -21.41
CA ILE A 29 -2.90 -2.22 -21.24
C ILE A 29 -3.15 -3.71 -21.47
N GLU A 30 -2.55 -4.27 -22.52
CA GLU A 30 -2.74 -5.67 -22.91
C GLU A 30 -2.17 -6.62 -21.86
N ASP A 31 -0.93 -6.38 -21.43
CA ASP A 31 -0.22 -7.24 -20.48
C ASP A 31 0.04 -6.50 -19.16
N ILE A 32 -0.72 -6.86 -18.12
CA ILE A 32 -0.57 -6.28 -16.79
C ILE A 32 -0.77 -7.30 -15.68
N LEU A 33 0.28 -7.47 -14.86
CA LEU A 33 0.22 -8.25 -13.63
C LEU A 33 0.11 -7.31 -12.42
N THR A 34 -0.98 -7.41 -11.66
CA THR A 34 -1.17 -6.66 -10.42
C THR A 34 -0.83 -7.55 -9.23
N ILE A 35 0.12 -7.11 -8.39
CA ILE A 35 0.55 -7.82 -7.18
C ILE A 35 0.26 -6.96 -5.96
N ARG A 36 -0.42 -7.54 -4.97
CA ARG A 36 -0.56 -6.93 -3.65
C ARG A 36 0.67 -7.25 -2.82
N TYR A 37 1.27 -6.22 -2.23
CA TYR A 37 2.42 -6.39 -1.37
C TYR A 37 2.12 -7.33 -0.20
N GLU A 38 0.92 -7.24 0.37
CA GLU A 38 0.51 -8.07 1.50
C GLU A 38 0.49 -9.56 1.11
N ASN A 39 -0.03 -9.87 -0.08
CA ASN A 39 -0.05 -11.24 -0.60
C ASN A 39 1.36 -11.75 -0.92
N PHE A 40 2.21 -10.87 -1.46
CA PHE A 40 3.59 -11.19 -1.77
C PHE A 40 4.39 -11.53 -0.51
N VAL A 41 4.24 -10.74 0.54
CA VAL A 41 4.94 -10.96 1.80
C VAL A 41 4.48 -12.27 2.47
N GLN A 42 3.19 -12.58 2.42
CA GLN A 42 2.64 -13.81 3.00
C GLN A 42 2.92 -15.07 2.17
N ASN A 43 2.95 -14.96 0.84
CA ASN A 43 3.07 -16.08 -0.08
C ASN A 43 4.08 -15.78 -1.20
N SER A 44 5.31 -15.48 -0.82
CA SER A 44 6.37 -14.95 -1.70
C SER A 44 6.68 -15.86 -2.88
N ILE A 45 6.89 -17.16 -2.63
CA ILE A 45 7.19 -18.17 -3.67
C ILE A 45 6.07 -18.20 -4.73
N SER A 46 4.82 -18.42 -4.31
CA SER A 46 3.68 -18.49 -5.22
C SER A 46 3.45 -17.19 -6.00
N THR A 47 3.83 -16.05 -5.43
CA THR A 47 3.71 -14.75 -6.09
C THR A 47 4.82 -14.56 -7.11
N LEU A 48 6.05 -14.98 -6.80
CA LEU A 48 7.17 -14.96 -7.74
C LEU A 48 6.93 -15.91 -8.91
N GLU A 49 6.39 -17.10 -8.70
CA GLU A 49 6.02 -18.02 -9.78
C GLU A 49 5.06 -17.36 -10.79
N LYS A 50 4.09 -16.58 -10.31
CA LYS A 50 3.19 -15.80 -11.19
C LYS A 50 3.95 -14.73 -11.98
N VAL A 51 4.95 -14.09 -11.38
CA VAL A 51 5.82 -13.11 -12.04
C VAL A 51 6.66 -13.79 -13.12
N TRP A 52 7.36 -14.87 -12.79
CA TRP A 52 8.18 -15.66 -13.73
C TRP A 52 7.34 -16.09 -14.93
N LYS A 53 6.16 -16.68 -14.68
CA LYS A 53 5.21 -17.08 -15.72
C LYS A 53 4.74 -15.91 -16.58
N PHE A 54 4.40 -14.78 -15.96
CA PHE A 54 3.95 -13.58 -16.67
C PHE A 54 5.06 -13.00 -17.57
N LEU A 55 6.32 -13.07 -17.13
CA LEU A 55 7.47 -12.61 -17.90
C LEU A 55 7.98 -13.64 -18.93
N GLY A 56 7.44 -14.86 -18.94
CA GLY A 56 7.92 -15.94 -19.80
C GLY A 56 9.33 -16.42 -19.43
N LEU A 57 9.70 -16.34 -18.15
CA LEU A 57 11.00 -16.71 -17.62
C LEU A 57 10.91 -18.01 -16.80
N GLU A 58 12.00 -18.77 -16.78
CA GLU A 58 12.14 -19.95 -15.91
C GLU A 58 12.20 -19.53 -14.43
N PRO A 59 11.47 -20.19 -13.51
CA PRO A 59 11.54 -19.88 -12.08
C PRO A 59 12.96 -20.05 -11.53
N ASP A 60 13.42 -19.06 -10.76
CA ASP A 60 14.65 -19.15 -9.95
C ASP A 60 14.29 -19.13 -8.46
N ASP A 61 15.14 -19.77 -7.65
CA ASP A 61 14.97 -19.85 -6.20
C ASP A 61 15.36 -18.50 -5.56
N PRO A 62 14.43 -17.79 -4.89
CA PRO A 62 14.76 -16.52 -4.28
C PRO A 62 15.85 -16.67 -3.22
N LYS A 63 17.04 -16.14 -3.50
CA LYS A 63 18.21 -16.13 -2.59
C LYS A 63 17.98 -15.40 -1.25
N ARG A 64 16.85 -14.70 -1.09
CA ARG A 64 16.47 -14.00 0.13
C ARG A 64 15.09 -14.44 0.59
N GLU A 65 15.03 -14.88 1.83
CA GLU A 65 13.78 -15.10 2.54
C GLU A 65 13.09 -13.75 2.79
N ILE A 66 11.80 -13.69 2.47
CA ILE A 66 10.95 -12.52 2.72
C ILE A 66 10.34 -12.69 4.10
N LYS A 67 10.69 -11.80 5.02
CA LYS A 67 10.20 -11.81 6.40
C LYS A 67 8.90 -11.02 6.53
N PRO A 68 7.78 -11.65 6.97
CA PRO A 68 6.51 -10.96 7.14
C PRO A 68 6.52 -9.80 8.13
N GLU A 69 7.40 -9.87 9.13
CA GLU A 69 7.42 -9.00 10.31
C GLU A 69 8.07 -7.64 10.03
N ILE A 70 8.60 -7.40 8.81
CA ILE A 70 9.25 -6.13 8.44
C ILE A 70 8.28 -4.94 8.60
N ASN A 71 6.99 -5.17 8.35
CA ASN A 71 5.97 -4.13 8.45
C ASN A 71 5.57 -3.79 9.89
N ASP A 72 5.76 -4.69 10.85
CA ASP A 72 5.25 -4.52 12.21
C ASP A 72 5.85 -3.26 12.86
N LYS A 73 7.12 -3.01 12.60
CA LYS A 73 7.81 -1.80 13.06
C LYS A 73 7.18 -0.51 12.51
N TYR A 74 6.69 -0.53 11.27
CA TYR A 74 6.02 0.63 10.68
C TYR A 74 4.63 0.82 11.28
N PHE A 75 3.87 -0.26 11.46
CA PHE A 75 2.56 -0.21 12.11
C PHE A 75 2.65 0.24 13.57
N GLU A 76 3.62 -0.24 14.33
CA GLU A 76 3.87 0.23 15.69
C GLU A 76 4.21 1.72 15.72
N ARG A 77 5.05 2.19 14.80
CA ARG A 77 5.37 3.62 14.68
C ARG A 77 4.12 4.43 14.37
N PHE A 78 3.28 3.95 13.45
CA PHE A 78 2.03 4.59 13.08
C PHE A 78 1.06 4.67 14.26
N ARG A 79 0.82 3.55 14.96
CA ARG A 79 0.00 3.51 16.18
C ARG A 79 0.53 4.43 17.26
N LYS A 80 1.84 4.42 17.52
CA LYS A 80 2.48 5.34 18.49
C LYS A 80 2.23 6.79 18.12
N MET A 81 2.42 7.17 16.85
CA MET A 81 2.12 8.54 16.39
C MET A 81 0.64 8.93 16.64
N ARG A 82 -0.30 8.00 16.44
CA ARG A 82 -1.73 8.23 16.68
C ARG A 82 -2.05 8.34 18.17
N SER A 83 -1.43 7.53 19.03
CA SER A 83 -1.66 7.52 20.48
C SER A 83 -0.88 8.58 21.27
N SER A 84 0.25 9.08 20.74
CA SER A 84 1.10 10.10 21.38
C SER A 84 0.87 11.52 20.84
N GLY A 85 -0.09 11.70 19.93
CA GLY A 85 -0.41 12.98 19.31
C GLY A 85 -1.23 13.90 20.22
N SER A 86 -1.29 15.17 19.88
CA SER A 86 -2.23 16.11 20.50
C SER A 86 -3.68 15.73 20.13
N VAL A 87 -4.67 16.21 20.89
CA VAL A 87 -6.10 16.06 20.55
C VAL A 87 -6.39 16.55 19.13
N VAL A 88 -5.68 17.59 18.68
CA VAL A 88 -5.79 18.14 17.32
C VAL A 88 -5.32 17.13 16.27
N ASP A 89 -4.26 16.36 16.54
CA ASP A 89 -3.75 15.32 15.64
C ASP A 89 -4.75 14.15 15.52
N SER A 90 -5.43 13.79 16.63
CA SER A 90 -6.48 12.76 16.62
C SER A 90 -7.68 13.18 15.76
N ILE A 91 -8.20 14.38 15.98
CA ILE A 91 -9.33 14.94 15.20
C ILE A 91 -8.96 15.03 13.72
N TYR A 92 -7.73 15.47 13.43
CA TYR A 92 -7.24 15.54 12.06
C TYR A 92 -7.15 14.18 11.38
N SER A 93 -6.69 13.15 12.11
CA SER A 93 -6.67 11.77 11.61
C SER A 93 -8.08 11.24 11.35
N GLU A 94 -9.02 11.47 12.27
CA GLU A 94 -10.43 11.07 12.13
C GLU A 94 -11.09 11.74 10.92
N TYR A 95 -10.82 13.03 10.71
CA TYR A 95 -11.30 13.75 9.52
C TYR A 95 -10.81 13.09 8.23
N ILE A 96 -9.54 12.67 8.16
CA ILE A 96 -8.96 12.02 6.98
C ILE A 96 -9.59 10.64 6.76
N VAL A 97 -9.76 9.85 7.81
CA VAL A 97 -10.45 8.55 7.73
C VAL A 97 -11.87 8.77 7.20
N SER A 98 -12.64 9.67 7.82
CA SER A 98 -14.01 9.97 7.40
C SER A 98 -14.10 10.47 5.94
N ALA A 99 -13.13 11.27 5.49
CA ALA A 99 -13.13 11.83 4.14
C ALA A 99 -12.77 10.83 3.04
N TYR A 100 -11.96 9.80 3.34
CA TYR A 100 -11.33 8.97 2.30
C TYR A 100 -11.53 7.45 2.46
N GLU A 101 -12.01 6.94 3.60
CA GLU A 101 -12.13 5.51 3.88
C GLU A 101 -12.99 4.77 2.84
N GLU A 102 -14.13 5.35 2.46
CA GLU A 102 -15.01 4.75 1.45
C GLU A 102 -14.29 4.56 0.12
N GLU A 103 -13.45 5.50 -0.29
CA GLU A 103 -12.73 5.41 -1.55
C GLU A 103 -11.54 4.44 -1.49
N VAL A 104 -10.84 4.42 -0.35
CA VAL A 104 -9.68 3.56 -0.11
C VAL A 104 -10.11 2.09 0.01
N SER A 105 -11.22 1.81 0.69
CA SER A 105 -11.78 0.46 0.85
C SER A 105 -12.16 -0.21 -0.47
N ARG A 106 -12.54 0.56 -1.50
CA ARG A 106 -12.77 0.04 -2.87
C ARG A 106 -11.53 -0.57 -3.52
N PHE A 107 -10.35 -0.32 -2.97
CA PHE A 107 -9.08 -0.92 -3.39
C PHE A 107 -8.56 -1.99 -2.40
N GLY A 108 -9.34 -2.33 -1.37
CA GLY A 108 -9.00 -3.40 -0.41
C GLY A 108 -8.05 -2.96 0.70
N TYR A 109 -8.04 -1.67 1.03
CA TYR A 109 -7.25 -1.06 2.11
C TYR A 109 -8.17 -0.35 3.11
N SER A 110 -7.68 -0.13 4.34
CA SER A 110 -8.39 0.66 5.36
C SER A 110 -7.41 1.65 6.00
N LEU A 111 -7.90 2.84 6.31
CA LEU A 111 -7.18 3.88 7.06
C LEU A 111 -7.40 3.77 8.57
N ASP A 112 -8.36 2.96 9.02
CA ASP A 112 -8.64 2.74 10.44
C ASP A 112 -7.94 1.48 10.97
N VAL A 113 -6.61 1.60 11.10
CA VAL A 113 -5.69 0.53 11.57
C VAL A 113 -4.94 0.92 12.83
#